data_AF-A0A3D3YV88-F1
#
_entry.id   AF-A0A3D3YV88-F1
#
_cell.length_a   1.000
_cell.length_b   1.000
_cell.length_c   1.000
_cell.angle_alpha   90.00
_cell.angle_beta   90.00
_cell.angle_gamma   90.00
#
_symmetry.space_group_name_H-M   'P 1'
#
loop_
_entity.id
_entity.type
_entity.pdbx_description
1 polymer ?
#
loop_
_entity_poly.entity_id
_entity_poly.type
_entity_poly.pdbx_seq_one_letter_code
_entity_poly.pdbx_strand_id
1 'polypeptide(L)' 'YLKPLYDALFEMMDTEAFSRLMERGTIEVAPLAYMRGRTLNDAFIILDEAQNT' A
#
# COMPACT_ATOMS: atom_id res chain seq x y z
N TYR A 1 -0.74 12.41 -2.24
CA TYR A 1 0.61 12.24 -1.69
C TYR A 1 1.20 10.85 -1.83
N LEU A 2 0.45 9.79 -2.14
CA LEU A 2 1.00 8.44 -2.31
C LEU A 2 1.84 8.24 -3.60
N LYS A 3 1.88 9.23 -4.50
CA LYS A 3 2.54 9.12 -5.81
C LYS A 3 4.04 8.73 -5.71
N PRO A 4 4.87 9.31 -4.82
CA PRO A 4 6.26 8.89 -4.67
C PRO A 4 6.40 7.45 -4.15
N LEU A 5 5.47 7.00 -3.31
CA LEU A 5 5.46 5.60 -2.83
C LEU A 5 5.13 4.65 -3.98
N TYR A 6 4.12 4.96 -4.80
CA TYR A 6 3.83 4.20 -6.01
C TYR A 6 5.02 4.19 -6.96
N ASP A 7 5.65 5.33 -7.19
CA ASP A 7 6.79 5.44 -8.11
C ASP A 7 7.99 4.61 -7.59
N ALA A 8 8.28 4.65 -6.29
CA ALA A 8 9.32 3.81 -5.69
C ALA A 8 8.99 2.31 -5.78
N LEU A 9 7.72 1.93 -5.54
CA LEU A 9 7.28 0.53 -5.66
C LEU A 9 7.37 0.04 -7.12
N PHE A 10 7.05 0.90 -8.09
CA PHE A 10 7.19 0.60 -9.53
C PHE A 10 8.65 0.58 -10.01
N GLU A 11 9.57 1.26 -9.33
CA GLU A 11 10.99 1.17 -9.63
C GLU A 11 11.59 -0.12 -9.05
N MET A 12 11.18 -0.50 -7.84
CA MET A 12 11.66 -1.71 -7.16
C MET A 12 11.03 -3.00 -7.71
N MET A 13 9.87 -2.90 -8.33
CA MET A 13 9.08 -4.03 -8.84
C MET A 13 8.64 -3.74 -10.26
N ASP A 14 8.71 -4.73 -11.15
CA ASP A 14 8.13 -4.58 -12.49
C ASP A 14 6.63 -4.21 -12.39
N THR A 15 6.18 -3.30 -13.25
CA THR A 15 4.83 -2.71 -13.21
C THR A 15 3.75 -3.80 -13.32
N GLU A 16 4.01 -4.83 -14.14
CA GLU A 16 3.10 -5.96 -14.29
C GLU A 16 3.02 -6.81 -12.99
N ALA A 17 4.15 -6.98 -12.30
CA ALA A 17 4.19 -7.70 -11.04
C ALA A 17 3.43 -6.94 -9.94
N PHE A 18 3.60 -5.63 -9.85
CA PHE A 18 2.85 -4.79 -8.91
C PHE A 18 1.34 -4.91 -9.14
N SER A 19 0.88 -4.76 -10.38
CA SER A 19 -0.55 -4.89 -10.73
C SER A 19 -1.13 -6.26 -10.33
N ARG A 20 -0.41 -7.36 -10.61
CA ARG A 20 -0.83 -8.70 -10.19
C ARG A 20 -0.92 -8.84 -8.67
N LEU A 21 -0.05 -8.21 -7.91
CA LEU A 21 -0.05 -8.27 -6.45
C LEU A 21 -1.16 -7.41 -5.83
N MET A 22 -1.48 -6.27 -6.45
CA MET A 22 -2.65 -5.46 -6.11
C MET A 22 -3.95 -6.24 -6.36
N GLU A 23 -4.09 -6.90 -7.52
CA GLU A 23 -5.26 -7.71 -7.85
C GLU A 23 -5.45 -8.90 -6.90
N ARG A 24 -4.34 -9.51 -6.44
CA ARG A 24 -4.37 -10.59 -5.45
C ARG A 24 -4.60 -10.11 -4.01
N GLY A 25 -4.63 -8.79 -3.77
CA GLY A 25 -4.74 -8.20 -2.43
C GLY A 25 -3.50 -8.41 -1.55
N THR A 26 -2.37 -8.80 -2.14
CA THR A 26 -1.09 -8.92 -1.42
C THR A 26 -0.49 -7.54 -1.12
N ILE A 27 -0.65 -6.60 -2.05
CA ILE A 27 -0.41 -5.18 -1.81
C ILE A 27 -1.78 -4.53 -1.70
N GLU A 28 -2.00 -3.80 -0.61
CA GLU A 28 -3.24 -3.06 -0.39
C GLU A 28 -2.90 -1.61 -0.11
N VAL A 29 -3.54 -0.69 -0.84
CA VAL A 29 -3.45 0.74 -0.59
C VAL A 29 -4.83 1.23 -0.22
N ALA A 30 -5.03 1.54 1.06
CA ALA A 30 -6.32 1.94 1.61
C ALA A 30 -6.17 3.08 2.62
N PRO A 31 -7.22 3.88 2.84
CA PRO A 31 -7.21 4.92 3.87
C PRO A 31 -6.99 4.34 5.27
N LEU A 32 -6.36 5.09 6.18
CA LEU A 32 -6.11 4.65 7.55
C LEU A 32 -7.39 4.18 8.28
N ALA A 33 -8.53 4.82 8.01
CA ALA A 33 -9.81 4.43 8.58
C ALA A 33 -10.22 2.97 8.28
N TYR A 34 -9.79 2.40 7.15
CA TYR A 34 -10.03 0.99 6.81
C TYR A 34 -9.28 0.02 7.72
N MET A 35 -8.24 0.47 8.41
CA MET A 35 -7.46 -0.38 9.32
C MET A 35 -8.11 -0.51 10.69
N ARG A 36 -9.07 0.35 11.03
CA ARG A 36 -9.75 0.31 12.34
C ARG A 36 -10.50 -1.01 12.51
N GLY A 37 -10.14 -1.76 13.56
CA GLY A 37 -10.78 -3.03 13.91
C GLY A 37 -10.32 -4.23 13.09
N ARG A 38 -9.33 -4.07 12.20
CA ARG A 38 -8.66 -5.18 11.52
C ARG A 38 -7.52 -5.72 12.38
N THR A 39 -7.33 -7.03 12.36
CA THR A 39 -6.10 -7.67 12.82
C THR A 39 -5.26 -7.99 11.59
N LEU A 40 -4.11 -7.33 11.47
CA LEU A 40 -3.19 -7.52 10.35
C LEU A 40 -2.06 -8.44 10.81
N ASN A 41 -2.18 -9.73 10.51
CA ASN A 41 -1.15 -10.72 10.79
C ASN A 41 -0.21 -10.85 9.60
N ASP A 42 1.07 -11.10 9.87
CA ASP A 42 2.12 -11.35 8.85
C ASP A 42 2.17 -10.28 7.74
N ALA A 43 1.92 -9.02 8.11
CA ALA A 43 1.87 -7.90 7.19
C ALA A 43 2.93 -6.84 7.52
N PHE A 44 3.52 -6.25 6.47
CA PHE A 44 4.28 -5.01 6.57
C PHE A 44 3.35 -3.83 6.27
N ILE A 45 3.31 -2.85 7.16
CA ILE A 45 2.46 -1.66 7.03
C ILE A 45 3.35 -0.44 6.86
N ILE A 46 3.08 0.32 5.80
CA ILE A 46 3.68 1.64 5.58
C ILE A 46 2.58 2.66 5.79
N LEU A 47 2.76 3.55 6.77
CA LEU A 47 1.83 4.61 7.09
C LEU A 47 2.44 5.96 6.69
N ASP A 48 1.67 6.78 5.99
CA ASP A 48 2.00 8.18 5.75
C ASP A 48 0.99 9.08 6.51
N GLU A 49 1.48 9.79 7.52
CA GLU A 49 0.71 10.74 8.35
C GLU A 49 0.32 12.02 7.57
N ALA A 50 0.81 12.20 6.34
CA ALA A 50 0.54 13.40 5.54
C ALA A 50 -0.93 13.56 5.06
N GLN A 51 -1.84 12.68 5.46
CA GLN A 51 -3.27 12.77 5.11
C GLN A 51 -4.10 13.65 6.07
N ASN A 52 -3.49 14.18 7.15
CA ASN A 52 -4.20 14.98 8.18
C ASN A 52 -4.00 16.52 8.04
N THR A 53 -3.86 17.06 6.82
CA THR A 53 -3.92 18.52 6.57
C THR A 53 -5.01 18.86 5.55
#